data_AF-A0A2E5HFC8-F1
#
_entry.id   AF-A0A2E5HFC8-F1
#
_cell.length_a   1.000
_cell.length_b   1.000
_cell.length_c   1.000
_cell.angle_alpha   90.00
_cell.angle_beta   90.00
_cell.angle_gamma   90.00
#
_symmetry.space_group_name_H-M   'P 1'
#
loop_
_entity.id
_entity.type
_entity.pdbx_description
1 polymer ?
#
loop_
_entity_poly.entity_id
_entity_poly.type
_entity_poly.pdbx_seq_one_letter_code
_entity_poly.pdbx_strand_id
1 'polypeptide(L)' 'MEFANTWLPFIYLYGVGGIAFVLGMLLILRTKALEVSFERHKKWLWVLIYGFLFYAGLHATFILLAIGSY' A
#
# COMPACT_ATOMS: atom_id res chain seq x y z
N MET A 1 15.15 5.94 18.61
CA MET A 1 14.12 4.87 18.42
C MET A 1 14.78 3.65 17.80
N GLU A 2 14.42 2.45 18.23
CA GLU A 2 14.97 1.21 17.67
C GLU A 2 14.25 0.80 16.38
N PHE A 3 15.00 0.26 15.41
CA PHE A 3 14.48 -0.24 14.14
C PHE A 3 13.32 -1.23 14.31
N ALA A 4 13.42 -2.12 15.31
CA ALA A 4 12.40 -3.12 15.60
C ALA A 4 11.04 -2.51 16.00
N ASN A 5 11.02 -1.28 16.50
CA ASN A 5 9.80 -0.60 16.95
C ASN A 5 9.24 0.40 15.91
N THR A 6 9.96 0.64 14.80
CA THR A 6 9.55 1.61 13.77
C THR A 6 9.47 0.96 12.40
N TRP A 7 10.59 0.48 11.88
CA TRP A 7 10.71 -0.06 10.53
C TRP A 7 10.23 -1.50 10.42
N LEU A 8 10.43 -2.34 11.45
CA LEU A 8 9.97 -3.72 11.39
C LEU A 8 8.43 -3.84 11.28
N PRO A 9 7.61 -3.11 12.06
CA PRO A 9 6.15 -3.09 11.89
C PRO A 9 5.74 -2.48 10.54
N PHE A 10 6.44 -1.45 10.07
CA PHE A 10 6.21 -0.85 8.74
C PHE A 10 6.41 -1.89 7.63
N ILE A 11 7.54 -2.59 7.63
CA ILE A 11 7.87 -3.64 6.65
C ILE A 11 6.86 -4.78 6.73
N TYR A 12 6.42 -5.15 7.92
CA TYR A 12 5.37 -6.17 8.07
C TYR A 12 4.06 -5.71 7.41
N LEU A 13 3.58 -4.50 7.73
CA LEU A 13 2.31 -4.00 7.22
C LEU A 13 2.31 -3.81 5.70
N TYR A 14 3.34 -3.18 5.13
CA TYR A 14 3.37 -2.86 3.70
C TYR A 14 4.08 -3.92 2.86
N GLY A 15 4.92 -4.78 3.46
CA GLY A 15 5.53 -5.93 2.80
C GLY A 15 4.59 -7.14 2.82
N VAL A 16 4.32 -7.71 3.99
CA VAL A 16 3.43 -8.87 4.13
C VAL A 16 2.00 -8.50 3.75
N GLY A 17 1.48 -7.37 4.26
CA GLY A 17 0.17 -6.86 3.83
C GLY A 17 0.16 -6.43 2.35
N GLY A 18 1.29 -6.01 1.80
CA GLY A 18 1.43 -5.73 0.37
C GLY A 18 1.27 -6.98 -0.50
N ILE A 19 1.80 -8.13 -0.06
CA ILE A 19 1.55 -9.41 -0.73
C ILE A 19 0.06 -9.75 -0.74
N ALA A 20 -0.61 -9.64 0.41
CA ALA A 20 -2.05 -9.87 0.51
C ALA A 20 -2.85 -8.90 -0.39
N PHE A 21 -2.46 -7.62 -0.43
CA PHE A 21 -3.04 -6.62 -1.33
C PHE A 21 -2.89 -7.02 -2.79
N VAL A 22 -1.69 -7.40 -3.24
CA VAL A 22 -1.44 -7.84 -4.63
C VAL A 22 -2.27 -9.06 -4.99
N LEU A 23 -2.37 -10.05 -4.10
CA LEU A 23 -3.23 -11.22 -4.32
C LEU A 23 -4.70 -10.84 -4.46
N GLY A 24 -5.18 -9.91 -3.63
CA GLY A 24 -6.52 -9.32 -3.76
C GLY A 24 -6.72 -8.60 -5.09
N MET A 25 -5.74 -7.81 -5.52
CA MET A 25 -5.76 -7.12 -6.81
C MET A 25 -5.82 -8.09 -7.99
N LEU A 26 -5.03 -9.17 -7.96
CA LEU A 26 -5.10 -10.23 -8.96
C LEU A 26 -6.49 -10.88 -8.97
N LEU A 27 -7.07 -11.16 -7.80
CA LEU A 27 -8.38 -11.77 -7.70
C LEU A 27 -9.47 -10.87 -8.30
N ILE A 28 -9.55 -9.59 -7.95
CA ILE A 28 -10.58 -8.67 -8.47
C ILE A 28 -10.50 -8.49 -9.99
N LEU A 29 -9.30 -8.57 -10.57
CA LEU A 29 -9.08 -8.51 -12.00
C LEU A 29 -9.49 -9.82 -12.68
N ARG A 30 -9.14 -10.96 -12.07
CA ARG A 30 -9.47 -12.31 -12.58
C ARG A 30 -10.98 -12.58 -12.57
N THR A 31 -11.68 -12.15 -11.54
CA THR A 31 -13.15 -12.33 -11.42
C THR A 31 -13.94 -11.27 -12.19
N LYS A 32 -13.27 -10.32 -12.84
CA LYS A 32 -13.88 -9.14 -13.48
C LYS A 32 -14.71 -8.27 -12.54
N ALA A 33 -14.52 -8.38 -11.22
CA ALA A 33 -15.10 -7.45 -10.25
C ALA A 33 -14.61 -6.01 -10.52
N LEU A 34 -13.37 -5.88 -10.99
CA LEU A 34 -12.84 -4.65 -11.58
C LEU A 34 -12.39 -4.95 -13.02
N GLU A 35 -13.26 -4.66 -13.97
CA GLU A 35 -12.99 -4.89 -15.39
C GLU A 35 -12.33 -3.66 -16.07
N VAL A 36 -11.08 -3.81 -16.52
CA VAL A 36 -10.25 -2.73 -17.10
C VAL A 36 -10.71 -2.22 -18.47
N SER A 37 -11.69 -2.87 -19.11
CA SER A 37 -12.35 -2.37 -20.32
C SER A 37 -13.15 -1.09 -20.05
N PHE A 38 -13.64 -0.90 -18.82
CA PHE A 38 -14.37 0.29 -18.42
C PHE A 38 -13.45 1.37 -17.82
N GLU A 39 -13.54 2.59 -18.35
CA GLU A 39 -12.77 3.75 -17.86
C GLU A 39 -12.97 4.02 -16.36
N ARG A 40 -14.21 3.85 -15.87
CA ARG A 40 -14.53 4.01 -14.45
C ARG A 40 -13.76 3.01 -13.57
N HIS A 41 -13.64 1.77 -14.00
CA HIS A 41 -12.94 0.73 -13.25
C HIS A 41 -11.44 0.95 -13.28
N LYS A 42 -10.88 1.41 -14.41
CA LYS A 42 -9.47 1.83 -14.50
C LYS A 42 -9.13 2.93 -13.48
N LYS A 43 -10.03 3.90 -13.26
CA LYS A 43 -9.84 4.91 -12.20
C LYS A 43 -9.78 4.26 -10.81
N TRP A 44 -10.65 3.30 -10.51
CA TRP A 44 -10.62 2.59 -9.23
C TRP A 44 -9.35 1.75 -9.05
N LEU A 45 -8.84 1.12 -10.12
CA LEU A 45 -7.58 0.40 -10.08
C LEU A 45 -6.43 1.33 -9.68
N TRP A 46 -6.39 2.52 -10.29
CA TRP A 46 -5.42 3.56 -9.95
C TRP A 46 -5.59 4.08 -8.53
N VAL A 47 -6.82 4.30 -8.06
CA VAL A 47 -7.10 4.73 -6.68
C VAL A 47 -6.60 3.70 -5.66
N LEU A 48 -6.78 2.40 -5.92
CA LEU A 48 -6.30 1.34 -5.02
C LEU A 48 -4.77 1.30 -4.95
N ILE A 49 -4.10 1.31 -6.10
CA ILE A 49 -2.63 1.29 -6.18
C ILE A 49 -2.05 2.56 -5.57
N TYR A 50 -2.57 3.72 -5.97
CA TYR A 50 -2.13 5.01 -5.46
C TYR A 50 -2.39 5.13 -3.96
N GLY A 51 -3.57 4.73 -3.47
CA GLY A 51 -3.91 4.79 -2.05
C GLY A 51 -2.94 3.96 -1.19
N PHE A 52 -2.60 2.75 -1.63
CA PHE A 52 -1.62 1.91 -0.94
C PHE A 52 -0.23 2.57 -0.90
N LEU A 53 0.28 3.01 -2.06
CA LEU A 53 1.62 3.62 -2.16
C LEU A 53 1.71 4.97 -1.44
N PHE A 54 0.68 5.81 -1.58
CA PHE A 54 0.58 7.10 -0.91
C PHE A 54 0.61 6.92 0.60
N TYR A 55 -0.20 6.02 1.14
CA TYR A 55 -0.25 5.81 2.58
C TYR A 55 1.05 5.19 3.13
N ALA A 56 1.67 4.26 2.39
CA ALA A 56 2.99 3.73 2.72
C ALA A 56 4.06 4.84 2.74
N GLY A 57 4.09 5.70 1.71
CA GLY A 57 5.02 6.82 1.63
C GLY A 57 4.80 7.87 2.72
N LEU A 58 3.54 8.20 3.00
CA LEU A 58 3.16 9.12 4.08
C LEU A 58 3.64 8.58 5.44
N HIS A 59 3.37 7.30 5.72
CA HIS A 59 3.80 6.66 6.96
C HIS A 59 5.33 6.61 7.07
N ALA A 60 6.05 6.24 6.00
CA ALA A 60 7.51 6.27 5.98
C ALA A 60 8.06 7.68 6.23
N THR A 61 7.43 8.70 5.64
CA THR A 61 7.78 10.11 5.87
C THR A 61 7.65 10.47 7.35
N PHE A 62 6.56 10.07 8.01
CA PHE A 62 6.40 10.30 9.44
C PHE A 62 7.41 9.55 10.31
N ILE A 63 7.82 8.32 9.94
CA ILE A 63 8.91 7.62 10.63
C ILE A 63 10.22 8.42 10.51
N LEU A 64 10.54 8.93 9.32
CA LEU A 64 11.74 9.73 9.08
C LEU A 64 11.71 11.06 9.84
N LEU A 65 10.57 11.78 9.81
CA LEU A 65 10.38 13.01 10.57
C LEU A 65 10.51 12.77 12.07
N ALA A 66 9.93 11.66 12.55
CA ALA A 66 10.01 11.30 13.95
C ALA A 66 11.45 10.98 14.37
N ILE A 67 12.23 10.24 13.56
CA ILE A 67 13.63 9.93 13.87
C ILE A 67 14.52 11.18 13.80
N GLY A 68 14.30 12.07 12.83
CA GLY A 68 15.08 13.31 12.67
C GLY A 68 14.72 14.43 13.65
N SER A 69 13.67 14.26 14.46
CA SER A 69 13.21 15.22 15.46
C SER A 69 13.81 14.98 16.87
N TYR A 70 14.73 14.01 17.03
CA TYR A 70 15.44 13.73 18.28
C TYR A 70 16.94 13.95 18.13
#